data_AF-A0A828TYS0-F1
#
_entry.id   AF-A0A828TYS0-F1
#
_cell.length_a   1.000
_cell.length_b   1.000
_cell.length_c   1.000
_cell.angle_alpha   90.00
_cell.angle_beta   90.00
_cell.angle_gamma   90.00
#
_symmetry.space_group_name_H-M   'P 1'
#
loop_
_entity.id
_entity.type
_entity.pdbx_description
1 polymer ?
#
loop_
_entity_poly.entity_id
_entity_poly.type
_entity_poly.pdbx_seq_one_letter_code
_entity_poly.pdbx_strand_id
1 'polypeptide(L)'
;MSFFVDIVGLVNTTIDSLNRPFLYAIREILGAVLNIFLLYILPISLIVFVGTVTTGVSQIGFIFAVEKIKPSAQKISVKNNLKNIFSVKSIFELLKSVFKLVIIVLIFYFMGHSYANEFANFTGLNAYQALVVVAFFVFLLWKGVLFGYLLFSVFDFWFQKHEGLKKMKMSKDEVKREAKDTDGNPEIKGERRRLHSEIQSGSLANNIKKSTVIVKNPTHIAICLYYKLGRLHYL
;
A
#
# COMPACT_ATOMS: atom_id res chain seq x y z
N MET A 1 -29.29 -11.11 20.81
CA MET A 1 -29.88 -12.40 21.25
C MET A 1 -30.19 -13.32 20.08
N SER A 2 -30.71 -12.79 18.95
CA SER A 2 -31.12 -13.58 17.76
C SER A 2 -30.03 -14.46 17.14
N PHE A 3 -28.80 -13.95 16.97
CA PHE A 3 -27.70 -14.72 16.37
C PHE A 3 -27.41 -16.05 17.12
N PHE A 4 -27.36 -16.00 18.45
CA PHE A 4 -27.12 -17.19 19.25
C PHE A 4 -28.27 -18.19 19.16
N VAL A 5 -29.51 -17.69 19.07
CA VAL A 5 -30.70 -18.54 18.86
C VAL A 5 -30.63 -19.24 17.49
N ASP A 6 -30.22 -18.53 16.44
CA ASP A 6 -30.09 -19.11 15.10
C ASP A 6 -28.95 -20.12 15.01
N ILE A 7 -27.84 -19.90 15.73
CA ILE A 7 -26.73 -20.86 15.85
C ILE A 7 -27.17 -22.12 16.59
N VAL A 8 -27.88 -21.98 17.71
CA VAL A 8 -28.45 -23.11 18.45
C VAL A 8 -29.48 -23.84 17.56
N GLY A 9 -30.27 -23.10 16.78
CA GLY A 9 -31.17 -23.63 15.77
C GLY A 9 -30.44 -24.49 14.74
N LEU A 10 -29.31 -24.02 14.18
CA LEU A 10 -28.48 -24.79 13.25
C LEU A 10 -27.97 -26.09 13.88
N VAL A 11 -27.53 -26.05 15.14
CA VAL A 11 -27.08 -27.25 15.86
C VAL A 11 -28.23 -28.26 16.00
N ASN A 12 -29.41 -27.80 16.40
CA ASN A 12 -30.60 -28.65 16.53
C ASN A 12 -31.02 -29.24 15.18
N THR A 13 -31.06 -28.45 14.12
CA THR A 13 -31.36 -28.93 12.75
C THR A 13 -30.35 -29.96 12.28
N THR A 14 -29.08 -29.83 12.65
CA THR A 14 -28.05 -30.82 12.33
C THR A 14 -28.31 -32.14 13.03
N ILE A 15 -28.68 -32.10 14.32
CA ILE A 15 -29.01 -33.29 15.13
C ILE A 15 -30.25 -33.99 14.56
N ASP A 16 -31.31 -33.25 14.24
CA ASP A 16 -32.56 -33.79 13.70
C ASP A 16 -32.39 -34.38 12.29
N SER A 17 -31.39 -33.89 11.55
CA SER A 17 -31.06 -34.35 10.21
C SER A 17 -30.25 -35.66 10.17
N LEU A 18 -29.65 -36.09 11.30
CA LEU A 18 -28.80 -37.30 11.34
C LEU A 18 -29.55 -38.59 10.99
N ASN A 19 -30.87 -38.65 11.25
CA ASN A 19 -31.71 -39.81 10.97
C ASN A 19 -32.55 -39.67 9.69
N ARG A 20 -32.36 -38.60 8.90
CA ARG A 20 -33.11 -38.33 7.67
C ARG A 20 -32.34 -38.79 6.43
N PRO A 21 -33.02 -39.02 5.29
CA PRO A 21 -32.32 -39.35 4.06
C PRO A 21 -31.36 -38.21 3.67
N PHE A 22 -30.16 -38.58 3.21
CA PHE A 22 -29.03 -37.68 2.98
C PHE A 22 -29.38 -36.40 2.20
N LEU A 23 -30.19 -36.52 1.14
CA LEU A 23 -30.59 -35.38 0.31
C LEU A 23 -31.46 -34.36 1.07
N TYR A 24 -32.31 -34.82 2.00
CA TYR A 24 -33.11 -33.94 2.86
C TYR A 24 -32.24 -33.28 3.93
N ALA A 25 -31.35 -34.05 4.54
CA ALA A 25 -30.40 -33.56 5.55
C ALA A 25 -29.50 -32.44 4.99
N ILE A 26 -28.92 -32.63 3.80
CA ILE A 26 -28.09 -31.60 3.16
C ILE A 26 -28.89 -30.33 2.85
N ARG A 27 -30.12 -30.47 2.36
CA ARG A 27 -30.95 -29.31 1.99
C ARG A 27 -31.31 -28.48 3.22
N GLU A 28 -31.69 -29.11 4.34
CA GLU A 28 -32.01 -28.39 5.58
C GLU A 28 -30.77 -27.70 6.17
N ILE A 29 -29.63 -28.41 6.23
CA ILE A 29 -28.39 -27.85 6.76
C ILE A 29 -27.88 -26.70 5.88
N LEU A 30 -27.84 -26.87 4.55
CA LEU A 30 -27.45 -25.79 3.64
C LEU A 30 -28.38 -24.58 3.75
N GLY A 31 -29.69 -24.81 3.88
CA GLY A 31 -30.66 -23.73 4.07
C GLY A 31 -30.40 -22.93 5.35
N ALA A 32 -30.15 -23.61 6.47
CA ALA A 32 -29.84 -22.97 7.74
C ALA A 32 -28.49 -22.21 7.69
N VAL A 33 -27.45 -22.80 7.10
CA VAL A 33 -26.14 -22.15 6.91
C VAL A 33 -26.26 -20.92 6.01
N LEU A 34 -26.98 -21.03 4.90
CA LEU A 34 -27.21 -19.90 3.99
C LEU A 34 -27.99 -18.78 4.67
N ASN A 35 -28.99 -19.10 5.49
CA ASN A 35 -29.75 -18.09 6.23
C ASN A 35 -28.84 -17.31 7.19
N ILE A 36 -28.04 -18.01 8.01
CA ILE A 36 -27.08 -17.37 8.92
C ILE A 36 -26.06 -16.53 8.14
N PHE A 37 -25.58 -17.05 7.01
CA PHE A 37 -24.66 -16.32 6.15
C PHE A 37 -25.29 -15.02 5.63
N LEU A 38 -26.51 -15.08 5.07
CA LEU A 38 -27.19 -13.92 4.50
C LEU A 38 -27.59 -12.89 5.56
N LEU A 39 -28.04 -13.34 6.73
CA LEU A 39 -28.57 -12.45 7.77
C LEU A 39 -27.45 -11.76 8.58
N TYR A 40 -26.32 -12.43 8.77
CA TYR A 40 -25.27 -11.96 9.69
C TYR A 40 -23.93 -11.73 9.00
N ILE A 41 -23.43 -12.71 8.25
CA ILE A 41 -22.08 -12.64 7.68
C ILE A 41 -22.05 -11.66 6.49
N LEU A 42 -23.02 -11.76 5.59
CA LEU A 42 -23.12 -10.92 4.41
C LEU A 42 -23.17 -9.43 4.74
N PRO A 43 -24.08 -8.91 5.60
CA PRO A 43 -24.12 -7.48 5.91
C PRO A 43 -22.83 -6.98 6.57
N ILE A 44 -22.25 -7.75 7.49
CA ILE A 44 -20.98 -7.37 8.13
C ILE A 44 -19.85 -7.32 7.08
N SER A 45 -19.75 -8.34 6.22
CA SER A 45 -18.75 -8.37 5.16
C SER A 45 -18.94 -7.24 4.16
N LEU A 46 -20.18 -6.86 3.84
CA LEU A 46 -20.48 -5.76 2.93
C LEU A 46 -20.09 -4.42 3.54
N ILE A 47 -20.37 -4.19 4.82
CA ILE A 47 -19.93 -2.99 5.54
C ILE A 47 -18.40 -2.90 5.55
N VAL A 48 -17.70 -4.00 5.84
CA VAL A 48 -16.24 -4.06 5.83
C VAL A 48 -15.69 -3.83 4.42
N PHE A 49 -16.30 -4.44 3.40
CA PHE A 49 -15.92 -4.30 2.00
C PHE A 49 -16.06 -2.84 1.54
N VAL A 50 -17.23 -2.25 1.73
CA VAL A 50 -17.50 -0.85 1.37
C VAL A 50 -16.55 0.06 2.14
N GLY A 51 -16.40 -0.13 3.45
CA GLY A 51 -15.47 0.64 4.27
C GLY A 51 -14.03 0.58 3.78
N THR A 52 -13.55 -0.61 3.43
CA THR A 52 -12.18 -0.84 2.91
C THR A 52 -12.00 -0.22 1.52
N VAL A 53 -12.97 -0.37 0.62
CA VAL A 53 -12.92 0.22 -0.72
C VAL A 53 -12.95 1.73 -0.63
N THR A 54 -13.86 2.32 0.14
CA THR A 54 -13.99 3.76 0.31
C THR A 54 -12.72 4.36 0.93
N THR A 55 -12.16 3.72 1.96
CA THR A 55 -10.89 4.18 2.55
C THR A 55 -9.73 4.07 1.56
N GLY A 56 -9.57 2.95 0.86
CA GLY A 56 -8.53 2.78 -0.15
C GLY A 56 -8.61 3.81 -1.28
N VAL A 57 -9.81 4.05 -1.81
CA VAL A 57 -10.05 5.07 -2.84
C VAL A 57 -9.81 6.47 -2.30
N SER A 58 -10.22 6.78 -1.05
CA SER A 58 -9.98 8.09 -0.45
C SER A 58 -8.49 8.43 -0.22
N GLN A 59 -7.67 7.40 0.01
CA GLN A 59 -6.24 7.58 0.27
C GLN A 59 -5.40 7.68 -1.00
N ILE A 60 -5.66 6.81 -1.98
CA ILE A 60 -4.78 6.61 -3.15
C ILE A 60 -5.43 7.15 -4.43
N GLY A 61 -6.74 7.42 -4.42
CA GLY A 61 -7.53 7.68 -5.62
C GLY A 61 -7.93 6.38 -6.32
N PHE A 62 -8.74 6.52 -7.37
CA PHE A 62 -9.14 5.37 -8.20
C PHE A 62 -8.00 5.03 -9.18
N ILE A 63 -7.31 3.91 -8.98
CA ILE A 63 -6.24 3.43 -9.86
C ILE A 63 -6.62 2.08 -10.46
N PHE A 64 -6.89 2.06 -11.76
CA PHE A 64 -7.20 0.84 -12.50
C PHE A 64 -5.91 0.27 -13.12
N ALA A 65 -5.22 -0.61 -12.37
CA ALA A 65 -3.94 -1.18 -12.81
C ALA A 65 -4.08 -2.67 -13.17
N VAL A 66 -4.67 -2.96 -14.34
CA VAL A 66 -4.88 -4.32 -14.85
C VAL A 66 -3.56 -5.11 -14.97
N GLU A 67 -2.45 -4.44 -15.28
CA GLU A 67 -1.14 -5.08 -15.36
C GLU A 67 -0.62 -5.62 -14.03
N LYS A 68 -1.05 -5.05 -12.88
CA LYS A 68 -0.65 -5.53 -11.56
C LYS A 68 -1.31 -6.85 -11.17
N ILE A 69 -2.35 -7.27 -11.89
CA ILE A 69 -3.08 -8.54 -11.68
C ILE A 69 -2.30 -9.73 -12.25
N LYS A 70 -1.36 -9.49 -13.18
CA LYS A 70 -0.51 -10.57 -13.72
C LYS A 70 0.30 -11.21 -12.59
N PRO A 71 0.22 -12.55 -12.39
CA PRO A 71 1.01 -13.23 -11.39
C PRO A 71 2.49 -13.11 -11.80
N SER A 72 3.32 -12.50 -10.96
CA SER A 72 4.75 -12.39 -11.20
C SER A 72 5.51 -13.25 -10.19
N ALA A 73 6.49 -14.02 -10.68
CA ALA A 73 7.33 -14.88 -9.83
C ALA A 73 8.12 -14.07 -8.78
N GLN A 74 8.40 -12.80 -9.06
CA GLN A 74 9.03 -11.88 -8.11
C GLN A 74 8.14 -11.61 -6.87
N LYS A 75 6.81 -11.57 -7.00
CA LYS A 75 5.88 -11.37 -5.87
C LYS A 75 5.76 -12.60 -4.95
N ILE A 76 6.09 -13.79 -5.46
CA ILE A 76 6.03 -15.06 -4.70
C ILE A 76 7.35 -15.33 -3.95
N SER A 77 8.42 -14.56 -4.22
CA SER A 77 9.71 -14.78 -3.57
C SER A 77 9.67 -14.59 -2.04
N VAL A 78 9.81 -15.70 -1.31
CA VAL A 78 9.78 -15.76 0.16
C VAL A 78 10.82 -14.83 0.79
N LYS A 79 12.01 -14.71 0.18
CA LYS A 79 13.10 -13.85 0.66
C LYS A 79 12.71 -12.36 0.68
N ASN A 80 12.02 -11.88 -0.35
CA ASN A 80 11.58 -10.49 -0.41
C ASN A 80 10.40 -10.23 0.53
N ASN A 81 9.50 -11.21 0.71
CA ASN A 81 8.43 -11.13 1.70
C ASN A 81 8.97 -11.12 3.13
N LEU A 82 9.99 -11.93 3.47
CA LEU A 82 10.65 -11.88 4.78
C LEU A 82 11.28 -10.52 5.03
N LYS A 83 12.00 -9.96 4.04
CA LYS A 83 12.60 -8.63 4.15
C LYS A 83 11.54 -7.53 4.36
N ASN A 84 10.37 -7.67 3.74
CA ASN A 84 9.25 -6.76 3.95
C ASN A 84 8.67 -6.92 5.35
N ILE A 85 8.52 -8.14 5.86
CA ILE A 85 8.04 -8.42 7.23
C ILE A 85 9.02 -7.86 8.28
N PHE A 86 10.32 -7.98 8.06
CA PHE A 86 11.37 -7.41 8.95
C PHE A 86 11.83 -6.01 8.54
N SER A 87 11.03 -5.28 7.77
CA SER A 87 11.37 -3.91 7.38
C SER A 87 11.10 -2.92 8.52
N VAL A 88 11.77 -1.75 8.45
CA VAL A 88 11.49 -0.61 9.33
C VAL A 88 9.99 -0.26 9.33
N LYS A 89 9.32 -0.42 8.17
CA LYS A 89 7.88 -0.20 8.04
C LYS A 89 7.09 -1.11 8.98
N SER A 90 7.40 -2.40 9.03
CA SER A 90 6.71 -3.34 9.91
C SER A 90 6.90 -3.02 11.38
N ILE A 91 8.10 -2.56 11.78
CA ILE A 91 8.36 -2.10 13.15
C ILE A 91 7.45 -0.91 13.50
N PHE A 92 7.29 0.04 12.58
CA PHE A 92 6.36 1.16 12.78
C PHE A 92 4.89 0.71 12.86
N GLU A 93 4.46 -0.26 12.04
CA GLU A 93 3.10 -0.82 12.13
C GLU A 93 2.86 -1.58 13.44
N LEU A 94 3.86 -2.31 13.93
CA LEU A 94 3.82 -2.96 15.24
C LEU A 94 3.71 -1.92 16.36
N LEU A 95 4.53 -0.87 16.33
CA LEU A 95 4.48 0.21 17.31
C LEU A 95 3.11 0.89 17.33
N LYS A 96 2.53 1.18 16.16
CA LYS A 96 1.16 1.70 16.05
C LYS A 96 0.13 0.75 16.67
N SER A 97 0.30 -0.55 16.49
CA SER A 97 -0.61 -1.57 17.04
C SER A 97 -0.50 -1.68 18.56
N VAL A 98 0.72 -1.65 19.09
CA VAL A 98 0.98 -1.59 20.55
C VAL A 98 0.38 -0.33 21.14
N PHE A 99 0.53 0.83 20.49
CA PHE A 99 -0.04 2.08 20.96
C PHE A 99 -1.58 2.05 21.01
N LYS A 100 -2.24 1.46 20.00
CA LYS A 100 -3.70 1.22 20.02
C LYS A 100 -4.10 0.39 21.24
N LEU A 101 -3.35 -0.67 21.54
CA LEU A 101 -3.60 -1.52 22.70
C LEU A 101 -3.45 -0.73 24.00
N VAL A 102 -2.39 0.07 24.13
CA VAL A 102 -2.17 0.94 25.30
C VAL A 102 -3.34 1.90 25.49
N ILE A 103 -3.87 2.52 24.44
CA ILE A 103 -5.06 3.37 24.53
C ILE A 103 -6.24 2.60 25.10
N ILE A 104 -6.52 1.39 24.60
CA ILE A 104 -7.61 0.55 25.13
C ILE A 104 -7.38 0.29 26.61
N VAL A 105 -6.19 -0.17 27.00
CA VAL A 105 -5.87 -0.48 28.40
C VAL A 105 -6.06 0.75 29.29
N LEU A 106 -5.63 1.92 28.85
CA LEU A 106 -5.81 3.17 29.58
C LEU A 106 -7.31 3.52 29.74
N ILE A 107 -8.10 3.42 28.67
CA ILE A 107 -9.55 3.67 28.73
C ILE A 107 -10.20 2.74 29.75
N PHE A 108 -9.90 1.44 29.68
CA PHE A 108 -10.42 0.45 30.62
C PHE A 108 -9.95 0.71 32.05
N TYR A 109 -8.68 1.07 32.25
CA TYR A 109 -8.12 1.38 33.56
C TYR A 109 -8.79 2.61 34.18
N PHE A 110 -8.86 3.73 33.45
CA PHE A 110 -9.48 4.97 33.94
C PHE A 110 -10.97 4.80 34.22
N MET A 111 -11.69 4.12 33.32
CA MET A 111 -13.12 3.84 33.54
C MET A 111 -13.33 2.88 34.71
N GLY A 112 -12.56 1.79 34.79
CA GLY A 112 -12.63 0.86 35.90
C GLY A 112 -12.34 1.53 37.24
N HIS A 113 -11.35 2.42 37.30
CA HIS A 113 -11.01 3.16 38.51
C HIS A 113 -12.09 4.19 38.88
N SER A 114 -12.57 4.97 37.91
CA SER A 114 -13.59 6.02 38.15
C SER A 114 -14.91 5.44 38.66
N TYR A 115 -15.24 4.22 38.21
CA TYR A 115 -16.49 3.55 38.53
C TYR A 115 -16.33 2.40 39.54
N ALA A 116 -15.14 2.21 40.12
CA ALA A 116 -14.85 1.13 41.07
C ALA A 116 -15.80 1.13 42.28
N ASN A 117 -16.14 2.33 42.79
CA ASN A 117 -17.06 2.49 43.92
C ASN A 117 -18.49 2.09 43.56
N GLU A 118 -18.91 2.34 42.31
CA GLU A 118 -20.23 1.93 41.82
C GLU A 118 -20.29 0.41 41.63
N PHE A 119 -19.19 -0.22 41.19
CA PHE A 119 -19.06 -1.68 41.17
C PHE A 119 -19.10 -2.31 42.57
N ALA A 120 -18.58 -1.67 43.61
CA ALA A 120 -18.66 -2.19 44.99
C ALA A 120 -20.11 -2.26 45.50
N ASN A 121 -20.98 -1.35 45.04
CA ASN A 121 -22.40 -1.28 45.41
C ASN A 121 -23.28 -2.30 44.66
N PHE A 122 -22.73 -3.10 43.74
CA PHE A 122 -23.49 -4.12 43.00
C PHE A 122 -24.05 -5.24 43.89
N THR A 123 -23.42 -5.48 45.03
CA THR A 123 -23.75 -6.60 45.92
C THR A 123 -25.17 -6.51 46.51
N GLY A 124 -25.80 -5.33 46.49
CA GLY A 124 -27.18 -5.13 46.95
C GLY A 124 -28.25 -5.06 45.85
N LEU A 125 -27.90 -5.24 44.56
CA LEU A 125 -28.82 -5.05 43.45
C LEU A 125 -29.54 -6.36 43.06
N ASN A 126 -30.82 -6.24 42.69
CA ASN A 126 -31.57 -7.33 42.06
C ASN A 126 -30.99 -7.63 40.65
N ALA A 127 -31.14 -8.87 40.16
CA ALA A 127 -30.56 -9.32 38.89
C ALA A 127 -30.88 -8.40 37.69
N TYR A 128 -32.12 -7.87 37.62
CA TYR A 128 -32.51 -6.92 36.57
C TYR A 128 -31.78 -5.58 36.68
N GLN A 129 -31.64 -5.04 37.89
CA GLN A 129 -30.96 -3.76 38.14
C GLN A 129 -29.45 -3.88 37.87
N ALA A 130 -28.84 -5.00 38.27
CA ALA A 130 -27.45 -5.30 37.94
C ALA A 130 -27.22 -5.34 36.42
N LEU A 131 -28.15 -5.94 35.66
CA LEU A 131 -28.05 -6.03 34.19
C LEU A 131 -28.13 -4.65 33.52
N VAL A 132 -29.00 -3.76 34.01
CA VAL A 132 -29.11 -2.38 33.48
C VAL A 132 -27.85 -1.58 33.73
N VAL A 133 -27.27 -1.68 34.93
CA VAL A 133 -26.02 -0.97 35.28
C VAL A 133 -24.84 -1.51 34.48
N VAL A 134 -24.73 -2.84 34.31
CA VAL A 134 -23.70 -3.45 33.43
C VAL A 134 -23.87 -2.98 31.98
N ALA A 135 -25.10 -2.95 31.45
CA ALA A 135 -25.36 -2.49 30.09
C ALA A 135 -24.94 -1.02 29.91
N PHE A 136 -25.21 -0.16 30.89
CA PHE A 136 -24.76 1.23 30.89
C PHE A 136 -23.23 1.33 30.86
N PHE A 137 -22.52 0.56 31.68
CA PHE A 137 -21.06 0.53 31.69
C PHE A 137 -20.46 0.03 30.39
N VAL A 138 -21.00 -1.06 29.84
CA VAL A 138 -20.57 -1.60 28.54
C VAL A 138 -20.76 -0.55 27.46
N PHE A 139 -21.87 0.17 27.46
CA PHE A 139 -22.15 1.23 26.49
C PHE A 139 -21.20 2.43 26.65
N LEU A 140 -20.90 2.83 27.89
CA LEU A 140 -19.95 3.89 28.17
C LEU A 140 -18.53 3.51 27.74
N LEU A 141 -18.10 2.27 28.00
CA LEU A 141 -16.82 1.73 27.55
C LEU A 141 -16.73 1.73 26.02
N TRP A 142 -17.80 1.29 25.36
CA TRP A 142 -17.91 1.32 23.91
C TRP A 142 -17.73 2.72 23.33
N LYS A 143 -18.37 3.74 23.93
CA LYS A 143 -18.19 5.13 23.52
C LYS A 143 -16.76 5.62 23.73
N GLY A 144 -16.15 5.30 24.86
CA GLY A 144 -14.77 5.68 25.17
C GLY A 144 -13.78 5.09 24.15
N VAL A 145 -13.90 3.79 23.87
CA VAL A 145 -13.07 3.09 22.88
C VAL A 145 -13.28 3.66 21.48
N LEU A 146 -14.54 3.86 21.06
CA LEU A 146 -14.86 4.45 19.76
C LEU A 146 -14.24 5.84 19.60
N PHE A 147 -14.36 6.71 20.61
CA PHE A 147 -13.80 8.05 20.56
C PHE A 147 -12.26 8.04 20.52
N GLY A 148 -11.62 7.20 21.35
CA GLY A 148 -10.17 7.03 21.32
C GLY A 148 -9.65 6.52 19.99
N TYR A 149 -10.35 5.55 19.38
CA TYR A 149 -10.02 5.03 18.05
C TYR A 149 -10.27 6.05 16.94
N LEU A 150 -11.32 6.86 17.04
CA LEU A 150 -11.60 7.91 16.07
C LEU A 150 -10.47 8.94 16.05
N LEU A 151 -10.02 9.39 17.23
CA LEU A 151 -8.89 10.32 17.34
C LEU A 151 -7.60 9.71 16.77
N PHE A 152 -7.32 8.46 17.11
CA PHE A 152 -6.16 7.74 16.57
C PHE A 152 -6.25 7.57 15.04
N SER A 153 -7.44 7.25 14.52
CA SER A 153 -7.67 7.03 13.10
C SER A 153 -7.41 8.28 12.26
N VAL A 154 -7.69 9.48 12.80
CA VAL A 154 -7.35 10.75 12.13
C VAL A 154 -5.83 10.88 11.98
N PHE A 155 -5.08 10.57 13.05
CA PHE A 155 -3.62 10.62 13.01
C PHE A 155 -3.03 9.57 12.05
N ASP A 156 -3.54 8.34 12.10
CA ASP A 156 -3.10 7.26 11.22
C ASP A 156 -3.41 7.57 9.74
N PHE A 157 -4.58 8.15 9.45
CA PHE A 157 -4.92 8.62 8.11
C PHE A 157 -3.96 9.72 7.61
N TRP A 158 -3.66 10.70 8.45
CA TRP A 158 -2.71 11.77 8.10
C TRP A 158 -1.31 11.21 7.82
N PHE A 159 -0.83 10.30 8.66
CA PHE A 159 0.47 9.64 8.49
C PHE A 159 0.52 8.83 7.18
N GLN A 160 -0.50 8.03 6.90
CA GLN A 160 -0.59 7.24 5.67
C GLN A 160 -0.62 8.12 4.42
N LYS A 161 -1.37 9.23 4.45
CA LYS A 161 -1.41 10.19 3.34
C LYS A 161 -0.05 10.84 3.10
N HIS A 162 0.65 11.23 4.17
CA HIS A 162 1.99 11.81 4.06
C HIS A 162 3.01 10.80 3.51
N GLU A 163 2.98 9.56 3.99
CA GLU A 163 3.86 8.48 3.51
C GLU A 163 3.58 8.17 2.02
N GLY A 164 2.30 8.15 1.61
CA GLY A 164 1.89 8.00 0.22
C GLY A 164 2.46 9.10 -0.67
N LEU A 165 2.28 10.38 -0.28
CA LEU A 165 2.85 11.52 -0.98
C LEU A 165 4.37 11.46 -1.06
N LYS A 166 5.04 11.04 0.02
CA LYS A 166 6.50 10.91 0.05
C LYS A 166 7.01 9.84 -0.90
N LYS A 167 6.28 8.73 -1.07
CA LYS A 167 6.63 7.66 -2.03
C LYS A 167 6.45 8.06 -3.49
N MET A 168 5.58 9.02 -3.78
CA MET A 168 5.38 9.55 -5.14
C MET A 168 6.39 10.65 -5.50
N LYS A 169 7.23 11.10 -4.56
CA LYS A 169 8.29 12.05 -4.86
C LYS A 169 9.43 11.33 -5.58
N MET A 170 9.83 11.85 -6.73
CA MET A 170 11.01 11.39 -7.44
C MET A 170 12.27 11.68 -6.62
N SER A 171 13.20 10.73 -6.62
CA SER A 171 14.54 10.97 -6.08
C SER A 171 15.30 11.94 -6.98
N LYS A 172 16.29 12.66 -6.43
CA LYS A 172 17.17 13.54 -7.23
C LYS A 172 17.87 12.77 -8.37
N ASP A 173 18.13 11.49 -8.16
CA ASP A 173 18.75 10.63 -9.16
C ASP A 173 17.77 10.20 -10.26
N GLU A 174 16.50 9.92 -9.92
CA GLU A 174 15.45 9.67 -10.92
C GLU A 174 15.17 10.93 -11.74
N VAL A 175 15.05 12.11 -11.12
CA VAL A 175 14.85 13.37 -11.86
C VAL A 175 16.01 13.62 -12.84
N LYS A 176 17.26 13.36 -12.43
CA LYS A 176 18.42 13.46 -13.32
C LYS A 176 18.40 12.45 -14.47
N ARG A 177 17.91 11.23 -14.25
CA ARG A 177 17.77 10.21 -15.30
C ARG A 177 16.65 10.57 -16.26
N GLU A 178 15.48 10.96 -15.75
CA GLU A 178 14.35 11.40 -16.56
C GLU A 178 14.71 12.62 -17.42
N ALA A 179 15.45 13.59 -16.86
CA ALA A 179 15.96 14.73 -17.62
C ALA A 179 16.94 14.29 -18.73
N LYS A 180 17.81 13.31 -18.46
CA LYS A 180 18.71 12.75 -19.49
C LYS A 180 17.97 11.97 -20.57
N ASP A 181 16.91 11.25 -20.22
CA ASP A 181 16.12 10.45 -21.16
C ASP A 181 15.18 11.33 -22.01
N THR A 182 14.66 12.42 -21.44
CA THR A 182 13.72 13.34 -22.10
C THR A 182 14.44 14.43 -22.92
N ASP A 183 15.45 15.08 -22.33
CA ASP A 183 16.20 16.17 -23.00
C ASP A 183 17.46 15.69 -23.75
N GLY A 184 17.84 14.42 -23.55
CA GLY A 184 19.09 13.85 -24.04
C GLY A 184 20.30 14.26 -23.20
N ASN A 185 21.44 13.58 -23.37
CA ASN A 185 22.67 13.96 -22.68
C ASN A 185 23.12 15.36 -23.16
N PRO A 186 23.23 16.37 -22.27
CA PRO A 186 23.68 17.71 -22.63
C PRO A 186 25.06 17.73 -23.29
N GLU A 187 25.94 16.79 -22.96
CA GLU A 187 27.25 16.63 -23.63
C GLU A 187 27.07 16.27 -25.11
N ILE A 188 26.15 15.34 -25.43
CA ILE A 188 25.87 14.93 -26.81
C ILE A 188 25.19 16.07 -27.58
N LYS A 189 24.30 16.83 -26.93
CA LYS A 189 23.67 18.02 -27.53
C LYS A 189 24.70 19.12 -27.83
N GLY A 190 25.65 19.33 -26.91
CA GLY A 190 26.76 20.27 -27.08
C GLY A 190 27.69 19.87 -28.23
N GLU A 191 28.06 18.58 -28.29
CA GLU A 191 28.94 18.05 -29.34
C GLU A 191 28.30 18.13 -30.72
N ARG A 192 27.00 17.77 -30.83
CA ARG A 192 26.25 17.97 -32.08
C ARG A 192 26.25 19.42 -32.53
N ARG A 193 26.05 20.37 -31.61
CA ARG A 193 26.05 21.80 -31.92
C ARG A 193 27.43 22.27 -32.40
N ARG A 194 28.50 21.80 -31.78
CA ARG A 194 29.89 22.07 -32.18
C ARG A 194 30.19 21.57 -33.59
N LEU A 195 29.85 20.31 -33.86
CA LEU A 195 29.97 19.70 -35.20
C LEU A 195 29.20 20.49 -36.27
N HIS A 196 27.94 20.87 -35.98
CA HIS A 196 27.16 21.68 -36.91
C HIS A 196 27.80 23.04 -37.19
N SER A 197 28.34 23.71 -36.17
CA SER A 197 29.05 24.98 -36.33
C SER A 197 30.31 24.83 -37.19
N GLU A 198 31.06 23.74 -37.01
CA GLU A 198 32.26 23.46 -37.78
C GLU A 198 31.97 23.16 -39.25
N ILE A 199 30.87 22.43 -39.51
CA ILE A 199 30.36 22.19 -40.87
C ILE A 199 29.92 23.51 -41.53
N GLN A 200 29.16 24.36 -40.82
CA GLN A 200 28.69 25.65 -41.34
C GLN A 200 29.82 26.64 -41.63
N SER A 201 30.88 26.64 -40.81
CA SER A 201 32.05 27.49 -41.02
C SER A 201 32.85 27.13 -42.28
N GLY A 202 32.56 25.99 -42.93
CA GLY A 202 33.31 25.49 -44.07
C GLY A 202 34.74 25.03 -43.74
N SER A 203 35.18 25.16 -42.47
CA SER A 203 36.49 24.74 -41.98
C SER A 203 36.75 23.26 -42.26
N LEU A 204 35.76 22.40 -41.98
CA LEU A 204 35.87 20.97 -42.20
C LEU A 204 36.08 20.62 -43.68
N ALA A 205 35.28 21.22 -44.57
CA ALA A 205 35.39 21.00 -46.02
C ALA A 205 36.72 21.53 -46.58
N ASN A 206 37.21 22.67 -46.06
CA ASN A 206 38.48 23.24 -46.44
C ASN A 206 39.68 22.39 -45.97
N ASN A 207 39.60 21.81 -44.78
CA ASN A 207 40.64 20.92 -44.26
C ASN A 207 40.69 19.59 -45.04
N ILE A 208 39.53 19.04 -45.40
CA ILE A 208 39.45 17.85 -46.27
C ILE A 208 40.06 18.15 -47.65
N LYS A 209 39.71 19.28 -48.29
CA LYS A 209 40.25 19.67 -49.61
C LYS A 209 41.76 19.91 -49.60
N LYS A 210 42.33 20.37 -48.49
CA LYS A 210 43.77 20.61 -48.36
C LYS A 210 44.57 19.33 -48.12
N SER A 211 43.94 18.26 -47.67
CA SER A 211 44.64 17.05 -47.22
C SER A 211 45.13 16.19 -48.38
N THR A 212 46.33 15.62 -48.23
CA THR A 212 47.01 14.83 -49.26
C THR A 212 46.55 13.37 -49.23
N VAL A 213 46.28 12.82 -48.03
CA VAL A 213 45.73 11.47 -47.88
C VAL A 213 44.77 11.41 -46.69
N ILE A 214 43.73 10.59 -46.80
CA ILE A 214 42.75 10.35 -45.73
C ILE A 214 42.82 8.87 -45.35
N VAL A 215 43.10 8.59 -44.08
CA VAL A 215 43.10 7.24 -43.50
C VAL A 215 41.83 7.08 -42.68
N LYS A 216 40.97 6.13 -43.03
CA LYS A 216 39.69 5.89 -42.32
C LYS A 216 39.60 4.50 -41.73
N ASN A 217 39.02 4.41 -40.54
CA ASN A 217 38.40 3.21 -39.99
C ASN A 217 36.89 3.33 -40.20
N PRO A 218 36.23 2.40 -40.93
CA PRO A 218 34.89 2.57 -41.52
C PRO A 218 33.77 3.16 -40.64
N THR A 219 33.84 3.07 -39.31
CA THR A 219 32.77 3.51 -38.42
C THR A 219 33.21 4.40 -37.26
N HIS A 220 34.51 4.59 -37.01
CA HIS A 220 34.97 5.22 -35.76
C HIS A 220 35.87 6.45 -35.92
N ILE A 221 36.80 6.48 -36.88
CA ILE A 221 37.81 7.54 -36.95
C ILE A 221 38.25 7.76 -38.41
N ALA A 222 38.39 9.03 -38.82
CA ALA A 222 39.07 9.42 -40.04
C ALA A 222 40.16 10.45 -39.73
N ILE A 223 41.39 10.21 -40.18
CA ILE A 223 42.55 11.08 -40.00
C ILE A 223 42.94 11.65 -41.36
N CYS A 224 43.02 12.97 -41.46
CA CYS A 224 43.42 13.67 -42.67
C CYS A 224 44.88 14.13 -42.53
N LEU A 225 45.76 13.68 -43.42
CA LEU A 225 47.18 14.02 -43.40
C LEU A 225 47.51 15.00 -44.53
N TYR A 226 48.15 16.11 -44.20
CA TYR A 226 48.63 17.09 -45.16
C TYR A 226 50.15 17.00 -45.30
N TYR A 227 50.65 16.87 -46.52
CA TYR A 227 52.07 16.86 -46.81
C TYR A 227 52.39 17.80 -47.99
N LYS A 228 53.32 18.74 -47.77
CA LYS A 228 53.85 19.64 -48.81
C LYS A 228 55.38 19.61 -48.79
N LEU A 229 55.98 19.20 -49.89
CA LEU A 229 57.43 19.14 -50.05
C LEU A 229 58.04 20.54 -49.84
N GLY A 230 58.93 20.67 -48.85
CA GLY A 230 59.62 21.93 -48.51
C GLY A 230 58.99 22.78 -47.38
N ARG A 231 57.88 22.37 -46.76
CA ARG A 231 57.39 22.96 -45.50
C ARG A 231 56.92 21.85 -44.55
N LEU A 232 57.72 21.57 -43.52
CA LEU A 232 57.28 20.78 -42.37
C LEU A 232 56.55 21.71 -41.40
N HIS A 233 55.23 21.55 -41.30
CA HIS A 233 54.46 22.04 -40.15
C HIS A 233 54.04 20.82 -39.35
N TYR A 234 54.56 20.71 -38.14
CA TYR A 234 54.08 19.77 -37.13
C TYR A 234 52.77 20.34 -36.56
N LEU A 235 51.69 19.58 -36.66
CA LEU A 235 50.51 19.67 -35.81
C LEU A 235 50.26 18.27 -35.24
#